data_AF-A0A6A0H4T0-F1
#
_entry.id   AF-A0A6A0H4T0-F1
#
_cell.length_a   1.000
_cell.length_b   1.000
_cell.length_c   1.000
_cell.angle_alpha   90.00
_cell.angle_beta   90.00
_cell.angle_gamma   90.00
#
_symmetry.space_group_name_H-M   'P 1'
#
loop_
_entity.id
_entity.type
_entity.pdbx_description
1 polymer ?
#
loop_
_entity_poly.entity_id
_entity_poly.type
_entity_poly.pdbx_seq_one_letter_code
_entity_poly.pdbx_strand_id
1 'polypeptide(L)'
;MNKRDEIQALIETHQPAVLGITEVKPKKNRFTIEECEVAYKGYEIFHNYGKPGRGIALYVKSDLKLSVSDSLDSDFAESVFVECRLSGNEQLSLD
;
A
#
# COMPACT_ATOMS: atom_id res chain seq x y z
N MET A 1 -5.46 0.05 13.89
CA MET A 1 -5.31 -1.24 13.17
C MET A 1 -4.66 -2.26 14.11
N ASN A 2 -5.29 -3.40 14.38
CA ASN A 2 -4.84 -4.35 15.42
C ASN A 2 -3.50 -5.05 15.13
N LYS A 3 -2.99 -4.96 13.88
CA LYS A 3 -1.73 -5.58 13.44
C LYS A 3 -0.59 -4.59 13.23
N ARG A 4 -0.75 -3.34 13.67
CA ARG A 4 0.23 -2.27 13.38
C ARG A 4 1.64 -2.62 13.88
N ASP A 5 1.74 -3.17 15.08
CA ASP A 5 3.05 -3.53 15.67
C ASP A 5 3.72 -4.70 14.94
N GLU A 6 2.92 -5.69 14.51
CA GLU A 6 3.39 -6.83 13.71
C GLU A 6 3.94 -6.36 12.35
N ILE A 7 3.21 -5.47 11.68
CA ILE A 7 3.64 -4.90 10.40
C ILE A 7 4.89 -4.03 10.59
N GLN A 8 4.95 -3.24 11.66
CA GLN A 8 6.13 -2.45 11.99
C GLN A 8 7.37 -3.35 12.18
N ALA A 9 7.22 -4.47 12.88
CA ALA A 9 8.30 -5.44 13.04
C ALA A 9 8.73 -6.08 11.71
N LEU A 10 7.78 -6.38 10.81
CA LEU A 10 8.08 -6.88 9.46
C LEU A 10 8.84 -5.85 8.62
N ILE A 11 8.43 -4.58 8.68
CA ILE A 11 9.12 -3.48 8.00
C ILE A 11 10.56 -3.36 8.51
N GLU A 12 10.76 -3.39 9.82
CA GLU A 12 12.07 -3.28 10.44
C GLU A 12 12.97 -4.45 10.07
N THR A 13 12.42 -5.67 10.07
CA THR A 13 13.15 -6.92 9.81
C THR A 13 13.52 -7.10 8.34
N HIS A 14 12.56 -6.89 7.44
CA HIS A 14 12.71 -7.24 6.03
C HIS A 14 13.03 -6.05 5.14
N GLN A 15 12.80 -4.82 5.62
CA GLN A 15 13.03 -3.59 4.86
C GLN A 15 12.44 -3.65 3.43
N PRO A 16 11.19 -4.09 3.25
CA PRO A 16 10.63 -4.36 1.93
C PRO A 16 10.60 -3.08 1.07
N ALA A 17 10.83 -3.23 -0.23
CA ALA A 17 10.64 -2.13 -1.19
C ALA A 17 9.15 -1.75 -1.33
N VAL A 18 8.29 -2.77 -1.29
CA VAL A 18 6.85 -2.68 -1.46
C VAL A 18 6.17 -3.57 -0.42
N LEU A 19 5.13 -3.06 0.22
CA LEU A 19 4.28 -3.79 1.17
C LEU A 19 2.82 -3.62 0.76
N GLY A 20 2.15 -4.73 0.46
CA GLY A 20 0.71 -4.76 0.18
C GLY A 20 -0.08 -5.23 1.41
N ILE A 21 -1.10 -4.46 1.79
CA ILE A 21 -2.05 -4.84 2.83
C ILE A 21 -3.45 -4.90 2.24
N THR A 22 -4.08 -6.06 2.36
CA THR A 22 -5.49 -6.27 2.01
C THR A 22 -6.36 -6.22 3.25
N GLU A 23 -7.66 -6.00 3.05
CA GLU A 23 -8.65 -5.95 4.11
C GLU A 23 -8.40 -4.91 5.22
N VAL A 24 -7.87 -3.74 4.84
CA VAL A 24 -7.49 -2.67 5.77
C VAL A 24 -8.70 -2.13 6.55
N LYS A 25 -9.89 -2.10 5.93
CA LYS A 25 -11.12 -1.61 6.54
C LYS A 25 -11.68 -2.64 7.53
N PRO A 26 -12.02 -2.23 8.77
CA PRO A 26 -12.65 -3.12 9.73
C PRO A 26 -14.04 -3.56 9.22
N LYS A 27 -14.46 -4.78 9.56
CA LYS A 27 -15.75 -5.37 9.12
C LYS A 27 -16.98 -4.51 9.42
N LYS A 28 -16.90 -3.61 10.40
CA LYS A 28 -17.95 -2.64 10.77
C LYS A 28 -17.40 -1.23 10.67
N ASN A 29 -16.94 -0.85 9.48
CA ASN A 29 -16.35 0.46 9.30
C ASN A 29 -17.42 1.54 9.39
N ARG A 30 -17.32 2.40 10.41
CA ARG A 30 -18.22 3.56 10.59
C ARG A 30 -17.59 4.87 10.15
N PHE A 31 -16.28 4.89 9.98
CA PHE A 31 -15.49 6.09 9.73
C PHE A 31 -14.53 5.85 8.56
N THR A 32 -14.21 6.90 7.82
CA THR A 32 -13.13 6.84 6.82
C THR A 32 -11.81 6.67 7.56
N ILE A 33 -10.93 5.83 7.01
CA ILE A 33 -9.56 5.69 7.52
C ILE A 33 -8.76 6.88 7.00
N GLU A 34 -8.15 7.63 7.91
CA GLU A 34 -7.24 8.71 7.55
C GLU A 34 -5.83 8.13 7.35
N GLU A 35 -5.09 8.64 6.37
CA GLU A 35 -3.75 8.13 6.05
C GLU A 35 -2.79 8.18 7.25
N CYS A 36 -2.92 9.20 8.10
CA CYS A 36 -2.09 9.35 9.31
C CYS A 36 -2.27 8.20 10.30
N GLU A 37 -3.42 7.52 10.31
CA GLU A 37 -3.71 6.38 11.19
C GLU A 37 -3.00 5.10 10.74
N VAL A 38 -2.56 5.06 9.49
CA VAL A 38 -2.02 3.87 8.80
C VAL A 38 -0.70 4.13 8.10
N ALA A 39 -0.10 5.32 8.28
CA ALA A 39 1.19 5.67 7.71
C ALA A 39 2.36 4.96 8.41
N TYR A 40 3.32 4.54 7.59
CA TYR A 40 4.62 4.01 8.00
C TYR A 40 5.74 4.94 7.50
N LYS A 41 6.70 5.24 8.36
CA LYS A 41 7.79 6.17 8.04
C LYS A 41 8.64 5.64 6.87
N GLY A 42 8.91 6.51 5.90
CA GLY A 42 9.72 6.18 4.72
C GLY A 42 8.96 5.48 3.60
N TYR A 43 7.64 5.37 3.71
CA TYR A 43 6.77 4.82 2.69
C TYR A 43 5.73 5.86 2.27
N GLU A 44 5.45 5.91 0.97
CA GLU A 44 4.26 6.51 0.40
C GLU A 44 3.12 5.48 0.38
N ILE A 45 1.87 5.95 0.50
CA ILE A 45 0.68 5.08 0.58
C ILE A 45 -0.20 5.33 -0.64
N PHE A 46 -0.63 4.24 -1.28
CA PHE A 46 -1.63 4.24 -2.33
C PHE A 46 -2.78 3.36 -1.90
N HIS A 47 -4.02 3.86 -1.97
CA HIS A 47 -5.15 3.14 -1.40
C HIS A 47 -6.46 3.39 -2.14
N ASN A 48 -7.44 2.52 -1.91
CA ASN A 48 -8.81 2.66 -2.41
C ASN A 48 -9.82 2.90 -1.27
N TYR A 49 -9.43 3.63 -0.21
CA TYR A 49 -10.29 3.78 0.97
C TYR A 49 -11.67 4.38 0.68
N GLY A 50 -11.80 5.20 -0.37
CA GLY A 50 -13.09 5.72 -0.85
C GLY A 50 -13.95 4.76 -1.69
N LYS A 51 -13.43 3.59 -2.09
CA LYS A 51 -14.17 2.59 -2.90
C LYS A 51 -14.89 1.55 -2.01
N PRO A 52 -15.93 0.86 -2.50
CA PRO A 52 -16.53 -0.29 -1.80
C PRO A 52 -15.53 -1.42 -1.52
N GLY A 53 -15.89 -2.36 -0.64
CA GLY A 53 -15.05 -3.52 -0.30
C GLY A 53 -14.22 -3.34 0.97
N ARG A 54 -13.26 -4.25 1.20
CA ARG A 54 -12.48 -4.29 2.45
C ARG A 54 -11.23 -3.42 2.43
N GLY A 55 -10.95 -2.80 1.28
CA GLY A 55 -9.87 -1.83 1.14
C GLY A 55 -8.49 -2.48 0.97
N ILE A 56 -7.69 -1.85 0.13
CA ILE A 56 -6.29 -2.19 -0.14
C ILE A 56 -5.46 -0.94 0.13
N ALA A 57 -4.28 -1.17 0.71
CA ALA A 57 -3.23 -0.19 0.84
C ALA A 57 -1.92 -0.78 0.33
N LEU A 58 -1.29 -0.08 -0.61
CA LEU A 58 0.03 -0.38 -1.09
C LEU A 58 1.00 0.67 -0.55
N TYR A 59 2.01 0.20 0.16
CA TYR A 59 3.08 1.01 0.71
C TYR A 59 4.32 0.80 -0.14
N VAL A 60 4.94 1.88 -0.58
CA VAL A 60 6.15 1.81 -1.40
C VAL A 60 7.19 2.75 -0.82
N LYS A 61 8.45 2.28 -0.70
CA LYS A 61 9.51 3.14 -0.15
C LYS A 61 9.61 4.43 -0.95
N SER A 62 9.70 5.56 -0.25
CA SER A 62 9.70 6.89 -0.88
C SER A 62 10.93 7.14 -1.77
N ASP A 63 11.99 6.33 -1.67
CA ASP A 63 13.17 6.43 -2.53
C ASP A 63 13.02 5.78 -3.91
N LEU A 64 11.96 4.98 -4.14
CA LEU A 64 11.67 4.30 -5.41
C LEU A 64 11.12 5.22 -6.53
N LYS A 65 11.04 6.54 -6.30
CA LYS A 65 10.62 7.57 -7.29
C LYS A 65 9.43 7.13 -8.16
N LEU A 66 8.25 7.12 -7.56
CA LEU A 66 7.05 6.60 -8.18
C LEU A 66 6.40 7.64 -9.09
N SER A 67 5.72 7.15 -10.12
CA SER A 67 4.72 7.91 -10.86
C SER A 67 3.37 7.26 -10.63
N VAL A 68 2.41 8.02 -10.12
CA VAL A 68 1.03 7.55 -9.99
C VAL A 68 0.56 7.14 -11.39
N SER A 69 0.08 5.90 -11.53
CA SER A 69 -0.53 5.46 -12.78
C SER A 69 -2.00 5.86 -12.75
N ASP A 70 -2.31 7.01 -13.35
CA ASP A 70 -3.69 7.47 -13.53
C ASP A 70 -4.47 6.65 -14.59
N SER A 71 -3.85 5.62 -15.19
CA SER A 71 -4.25 5.08 -16.49
C SER A 71 -4.72 3.62 -16.51
N LEU A 72 -4.85 2.96 -15.35
CA LEU A 72 -5.41 1.60 -15.27
C LEU A 72 -6.87 1.64 -14.84
N ASP A 73 -7.77 1.76 -15.82
CA ASP A 73 -9.19 1.53 -15.62
C ASP A 73 -9.42 0.05 -15.29
N SER A 74 -9.91 -0.22 -14.09
CA SER A 74 -10.31 -1.54 -13.64
C SER A 74 -11.71 -1.50 -13.06
N ASP A 75 -12.56 -2.41 -13.52
CA ASP A 75 -13.89 -2.64 -12.95
C ASP A 75 -13.81 -3.34 -11.58
N PHE A 76 -12.63 -3.80 -11.16
CA PHE A 76 -12.42 -4.42 -9.87
C PHE A 76 -12.16 -3.36 -8.80
N ALA A 77 -13.20 -3.03 -8.02
CA ALA A 77 -13.13 -1.99 -7.00
C ALA A 77 -12.06 -2.22 -5.91
N GLU A 78 -11.65 -3.48 -5.70
CA GLU A 78 -10.62 -3.87 -4.73
C GLU A 78 -9.24 -3.95 -5.39
N SER A 79 -8.80 -2.86 -6.05
CA SER A 79 -7.47 -2.74 -6.63
C SER A 79 -6.83 -1.38 -6.35
N VAL A 80 -5.51 -1.36 -6.37
CA VAL A 80 -4.68 -0.15 -6.41
C VAL A 80 -3.55 -0.44 -7.41
N PHE A 81 -3.31 0.48 -8.34
CA PHE A 81 -2.25 0.36 -9.33
C PHE A 81 -1.22 1.46 -9.11
N VAL A 82 0.06 1.10 -9.14
CA VAL A 82 1.18 2.01 -9.00
C VAL A 82 2.20 1.64 -10.06
N GLU A 83 2.67 2.63 -10.80
CA GLU A 83 3.77 2.47 -11.74
C GLU A 83 5.06 2.95 -11.08
N CYS A 84 6.10 2.12 -11.19
CA CYS A 84 7.44 2.47 -10.74
C CYS A 84 8.42 2.25 -11.87
N ARG A 85 9.44 3.11 -11.95
CA ARG A 85 10.50 2.98 -12.94
C ARG A 85 11.77 2.52 -12.25
N LEU A 86 12.12 1.26 -12.47
CA LEU A 86 13.38 0.71 -11.97
C LEU A 86 14.56 1.35 -12.72
N SER A 87 15.56 1.80 -11.98
CA SER A 87 16.82 2.35 -12.48
C SER A 87 17.84 1.25 -12.85
N GLY A 88 17.44 0.34 -13.75
CA GLY A 88 18.32 -0.55 -14.52
C GLY A 88 19.00 -1.70 -13.78
N ASN A 89 19.19 -1.62 -12.47
CA ASN A 89 19.82 -2.67 -11.65
C ASN A 89 18.87 -3.28 -10.61
N GLU A 90 17.67 -2.72 -10.40
CA GLU A 90 16.67 -3.33 -9.52
C GLU A 90 15.93 -4.46 -10.25
N GLN A 91 15.66 -5.55 -9.52
CA GLN A 91 14.86 -6.67 -9.98
C GLN A 91 13.62 -6.79 -9.10
N LEU A 92 12.45 -6.96 -9.72
CA LEU A 92 11.24 -7.37 -9.02
C LEU A 92 11.24 -8.90 -8.90
N SER A 93 11.36 -9.41 -7.67
CA SER A 93 11.13 -10.82 -7.36
C SER A 93 9.78 -10.98 -6.65
N LEU A 94 9.01 -11.98 -7.07
CA LEU A 94 7.79 -12.42 -6.40
C LEU A 94 8.07 -13.83 -5.89
N ASP A 95 8.19 -13.98 -4.57
CA ASP A 95 8.31 -15.28 -3.90
C ASP A 95 6.93 -15.84 -3.50
#